data_AF-A0A534UPU3-F1
#
_entry.id   AF-A0A534UPU3-F1
#
_cell.length_a   1.000
_cell.length_b   1.000
_cell.length_c   1.000
_cell.angle_alpha   90.00
_cell.angle_beta   90.00
_cell.angle_gamma   90.00
#
_symmetry.space_group_name_H-M   'P 1'
#
loop_
_entity.id
_entity.type
_entity.pdbx_description
1 polymer ?
#
loop_
_entity_poly.entity_id
_entity_poly.type
_entity_poly.pdbx_seq_one_letter_code
_entity_poly.pdbx_strand_id
1 'polypeptide(L)'
;MVAQTFELKTPYLKTGRSHNILAQTDLINVAIKYYYEGGENSLHTHPTEDHAFIVLDGEATFYDRAGNATALNKGKGILPKGWFYRFHNSGGKPLVLLRFGADPDRPEVTRTGITGNPLESRSRENNFVAPEPIEGSYWSL
;
A
#
# COMPACT_ATOMS: atom_id res chain seq x y z
N MET A 1 27.30 -0.22 5.79
CA MET A 1 26.08 0.12 5.03
C MET A 1 26.32 1.49 4.39
N VAL A 2 25.90 1.71 3.14
CA VAL A 2 26.00 3.02 2.47
C VAL A 2 24.62 3.68 2.37
N ALA A 3 24.58 5.00 2.34
CA ALA A 3 23.32 5.74 2.18
C ALA A 3 22.67 5.42 0.82
N GLN A 4 21.35 5.29 0.81
CA GLN A 4 20.54 5.09 -0.41
C GLN A 4 19.78 6.38 -0.72
N THR A 5 19.89 6.87 -1.95
CA THR A 5 19.02 7.91 -2.49
C THR A 5 17.86 7.28 -3.24
N PHE A 6 16.68 7.86 -3.19
CA PHE A 6 15.52 7.38 -3.94
C PHE A 6 14.65 8.54 -4.43
N GLU A 7 13.89 8.29 -5.50
CA GLU A 7 12.91 9.21 -6.06
C GLU A 7 11.49 8.71 -5.79
N LEU A 8 10.58 9.62 -5.43
CA LEU A 8 9.16 9.32 -5.36
C LEU A 8 8.60 9.27 -6.78
N LYS A 9 8.79 8.14 -7.45
CA LYS A 9 8.44 7.94 -8.86
C LYS A 9 7.87 6.56 -9.12
N THR A 10 6.84 6.48 -9.95
CA THR A 10 6.24 5.22 -10.39
C THR A 10 5.67 5.36 -11.79
N PRO A 11 5.66 4.32 -12.64
CA PRO A 11 4.93 4.35 -13.90
C PRO A 11 3.45 4.63 -13.67
N TYR A 12 2.83 5.36 -14.59
CA TYR A 12 1.37 5.30 -14.73
C TYR A 12 0.99 3.90 -15.21
N LEU A 13 -0.16 3.40 -14.74
CA LEU A 13 -0.68 2.09 -15.14
C LEU A 13 -1.97 2.25 -15.95
N LYS A 14 -2.21 1.34 -16.90
CA LYS A 14 -3.51 1.18 -17.57
C LYS A 14 -4.51 0.37 -16.73
N THR A 15 -4.00 -0.50 -15.86
CA THR A 15 -4.81 -1.32 -14.95
C THR A 15 -3.97 -1.80 -13.77
N GLY A 16 -4.66 -2.28 -12.73
CA GLY A 16 -4.07 -2.95 -11.59
C GLY A 16 -3.40 -2.05 -10.57
N ARG A 17 -2.49 -2.65 -9.80
CA ARG A 17 -1.77 -1.98 -8.71
C ARG A 17 -0.31 -2.40 -8.63
N SER A 18 0.54 -1.48 -8.19
CA SER A 18 1.96 -1.73 -7.94
C SER A 18 2.33 -1.51 -6.46
N HIS A 19 3.44 -2.12 -6.07
CA HIS A 19 4.14 -1.87 -4.81
C HIS A 19 5.64 -1.97 -5.13
N ASN A 20 6.29 -0.81 -5.20
CA ASN A 20 7.69 -0.69 -5.60
C ASN A 20 8.49 -0.22 -4.39
N ILE A 21 9.43 -1.04 -3.92
CA ILE A 21 10.37 -0.64 -2.87
C ILE A 21 11.39 0.31 -3.50
N LEU A 22 11.50 1.50 -2.92
CA LEU A 22 12.38 2.58 -3.39
C LEU A 22 13.72 2.58 -2.64
N ALA A 23 13.68 2.29 -1.34
CA ALA A 23 14.86 2.11 -0.49
C ALA A 23 14.52 1.20 0.69
N GLN A 24 15.49 0.42 1.17
CA GLN A 24 15.27 -0.51 2.27
C GLN A 24 16.56 -0.77 3.06
N THR A 25 16.42 -0.89 4.39
CA THR A 25 17.44 -1.44 5.29
C THR A 25 16.87 -2.65 6.02
N ASP A 26 17.62 -3.23 6.94
CA ASP A 26 17.15 -4.36 7.75
C ASP A 26 15.89 -4.02 8.56
N LEU A 27 15.74 -2.76 8.98
CA LEU A 27 14.60 -2.29 9.77
C LEU A 27 13.47 -1.68 8.92
N ILE A 28 13.79 -0.75 8.01
CA ILE A 28 12.78 0.08 7.35
C ILE A 28 12.67 -0.20 5.85
N ASN A 29 11.47 -0.04 5.30
CA ASN A 29 11.21 0.04 3.87
C ASN A 29 10.46 1.33 3.51
N VAL A 30 10.93 1.98 2.44
CA VAL A 30 10.20 3.06 1.76
C VAL A 30 9.70 2.49 0.44
N ALA A 31 8.39 2.46 0.25
CA ALA A 31 7.77 1.95 -0.96
C ALA A 31 6.76 2.94 -1.53
N ILE A 32 6.66 3.02 -2.85
CA ILE A 32 5.59 3.72 -3.54
C ILE A 32 4.59 2.71 -4.09
N LYS A 33 3.30 3.02 -3.92
CA LYS A 33 2.20 2.21 -4.46
C LYS A 33 1.39 3.05 -5.42
N TYR A 34 0.99 2.44 -6.51
CA TYR A 34 0.07 3.02 -7.49
C TYR A 34 -1.15 2.14 -7.63
N TYR A 35 -2.32 2.76 -7.75
CA TYR A 35 -3.60 2.09 -7.98
C TYR A 35 -4.33 2.82 -9.11
N TYR A 36 -4.55 2.14 -10.25
CA TYR A 36 -5.23 2.73 -11.41
C TYR A 36 -6.69 3.09 -11.10
N GLU A 37 -7.50 2.08 -10.78
CA GLU A 37 -8.91 2.21 -10.39
C GLU A 37 -9.22 1.11 -9.38
N GLY A 38 -10.11 1.38 -8.42
CA GLY A 38 -10.43 0.43 -7.36
C GLY A 38 -9.22 0.13 -6.46
N GLY A 39 -8.72 -1.11 -6.46
CA GLY A 39 -7.58 -1.47 -5.62
C GLY A 39 -7.92 -1.96 -4.23
N GLU A 40 -9.18 -2.34 -4.02
CA GLU A 40 -9.62 -2.99 -2.81
C GLU A 40 -8.66 -4.12 -2.42
N ASN A 41 -8.23 -4.12 -1.18
CA ASN A 41 -7.64 -5.30 -0.56
C ASN A 41 -8.67 -5.92 0.36
N SER A 42 -8.46 -7.19 0.68
CA SER A 42 -9.31 -7.84 1.68
C SER A 42 -8.93 -7.36 3.08
N LEU A 43 -9.89 -7.35 3.98
CA LEU A 43 -9.70 -6.93 5.37
C LEU A 43 -8.61 -7.79 6.02
N HIS A 44 -7.55 -7.15 6.50
CA HIS A 44 -6.38 -7.83 7.08
C HIS A 44 -5.69 -6.93 8.09
N THR A 45 -4.73 -7.49 8.81
CA THR A 45 -3.82 -6.72 9.66
C THR A 45 -2.37 -7.14 9.43
N HIS A 46 -1.44 -6.27 9.84
CA HIS A 46 -0.02 -6.58 9.92
C HIS A 46 0.30 -6.80 11.41
N PRO A 47 0.70 -8.02 11.82
CA PRO A 47 0.83 -8.35 13.23
C PRO A 47 2.08 -7.72 13.88
N THR A 48 3.18 -7.59 13.13
CA THR A 48 4.49 -7.14 13.67
C THR A 48 4.93 -5.80 13.09
N GLU A 49 4.54 -5.51 11.85
CA GLU A 49 5.01 -4.33 11.13
C GLU A 49 4.27 -3.06 11.54
N ASP A 50 5.03 -2.04 11.93
CA ASP A 50 4.56 -0.67 11.95
C ASP A 50 4.64 -0.11 10.53
N HIS A 51 3.52 0.29 9.94
CA HIS A 51 3.57 0.98 8.65
C HIS A 51 2.62 2.16 8.59
N ALA A 52 3.03 3.21 7.90
CA ALA A 52 2.20 4.35 7.54
C ALA A 52 1.90 4.33 6.04
N PHE A 53 0.67 4.71 5.68
CA PHE A 53 0.31 5.13 4.33
C PHE A 53 0.15 6.64 4.31
N ILE A 54 0.75 7.31 3.33
CA ILE A 54 0.57 8.74 3.07
C ILE A 54 0.09 8.91 1.64
N VAL A 55 -1.00 9.64 1.43
CA VAL A 55 -1.54 9.93 0.11
C VAL A 55 -0.71 11.02 -0.55
N LEU A 56 -0.06 10.69 -1.67
CA LEU A 56 0.73 11.62 -2.47
C LEU A 56 -0.10 12.23 -3.60
N ASP A 57 -1.06 11.48 -4.14
CA ASP A 57 -2.05 11.93 -5.12
C ASP A 57 -3.28 11.02 -5.08
N GLY A 58 -4.44 11.52 -5.50
CA GLY A 58 -5.72 10.78 -5.41
C GLY A 58 -6.34 10.82 -4.01
N GLU A 59 -7.17 9.81 -3.75
CA GLU A 59 -7.85 9.60 -2.48
C GLU A 59 -7.92 8.11 -2.16
N ALA A 60 -7.67 7.77 -0.90
CA ALA A 60 -7.83 6.43 -0.37
C ALA A 60 -8.86 6.43 0.76
N THR A 61 -9.85 5.54 0.68
CA THR A 61 -10.77 5.32 1.81
C THR A 61 -10.41 4.02 2.50
N PHE A 62 -10.04 4.12 3.77
CA PHE A 62 -9.76 2.99 4.66
C PHE A 62 -11.03 2.59 5.40
N TYR A 63 -11.25 1.30 5.58
CA TYR A 63 -12.37 0.74 6.33
C TYR A 63 -11.84 -0.14 7.43
N ASP A 64 -12.37 0.07 8.64
CA ASP A 64 -12.06 -0.76 9.79
C ASP A 64 -12.87 -2.06 9.80
N ARG A 65 -12.68 -2.88 10.83
CA ARG A 65 -13.42 -4.15 11.00
C ARG A 65 -14.94 -3.97 11.14
N ALA A 66 -15.39 -2.83 11.66
CA ALA A 66 -16.82 -2.51 11.79
C ALA A 66 -17.39 -1.87 10.50
N GLY A 67 -16.53 -1.57 9.51
CA GLY A 67 -16.91 -0.90 8.27
C GLY A 67 -16.90 0.63 8.35
N ASN A 68 -16.38 1.23 9.43
CA ASN A 68 -16.25 2.68 9.52
C ASN A 68 -15.22 3.17 8.50
N ALA A 69 -15.60 4.19 7.73
CA ALA A 69 -14.79 4.73 6.65
C ALA A 69 -13.94 5.92 7.13
N THR A 70 -12.68 5.95 6.68
CA THR A 70 -11.77 7.10 6.83
C THR A 70 -11.20 7.45 5.46
N ALA A 71 -11.69 8.55 4.87
CA ALA A 71 -11.21 9.05 3.60
C ALA A 71 -9.99 9.96 3.79
N LEU A 72 -8.91 9.64 3.09
CA LEU A 72 -7.64 10.37 3.11
C LEU A 72 -7.34 10.90 1.71
N ASN A 73 -7.07 12.20 1.63
CA ASN A 73 -6.64 12.89 0.41
C ASN A 73 -5.17 13.33 0.53
N LYS A 74 -4.62 13.91 -0.54
CA LYS A 74 -3.21 14.31 -0.64
C LYS A 74 -2.70 15.02 0.63
N GLY A 75 -1.58 14.54 1.15
CA GLY A 75 -0.93 15.04 2.36
C GLY A 75 -1.43 14.43 3.67
N LYS A 76 -2.47 13.60 3.65
CA LYS A 76 -2.96 12.86 4.83
C LYS A 76 -2.44 11.44 4.87
N GLY A 77 -2.38 10.85 6.07
CA GLY A 77 -1.93 9.48 6.27
C GLY A 77 -2.55 8.77 7.46
N ILE A 78 -2.30 7.47 7.54
CA ILE A 78 -2.77 6.56 8.60
C ILE A 78 -1.68 5.53 8.94
N LEU A 79 -1.59 5.12 10.21
CA LEU A 79 -0.66 4.11 10.72
C LEU A 79 -1.46 2.97 11.41
N PRO A 80 -1.79 1.87 10.70
CA PRO A 80 -2.70 0.84 11.21
C PRO A 80 -2.01 -0.40 11.81
N LYS A 81 -1.07 -0.22 12.76
CA LYS A 81 -0.39 -1.37 13.41
C LYS A 81 -1.37 -2.22 14.21
N GLY A 82 -1.42 -3.54 13.96
CA GLY A 82 -2.35 -4.46 14.64
C GLY A 82 -3.83 -4.15 14.44
N TRP A 83 -4.15 -3.18 13.57
CA TRP A 83 -5.51 -2.78 13.25
C TRP A 83 -5.96 -3.51 11.99
N PHE A 84 -7.18 -4.04 12.00
CA PHE A 84 -7.76 -4.62 10.80
C PHE A 84 -8.23 -3.50 9.88
N TYR A 85 -7.70 -3.49 8.66
CA TYR A 85 -8.11 -2.55 7.63
C TYR A 85 -8.23 -3.19 6.25
N ARG A 86 -9.14 -2.63 5.46
CA ARG A 86 -9.05 -2.65 4.00
C ARG A 86 -9.03 -1.21 3.49
N PHE A 87 -8.63 -0.99 2.26
CA PHE A 87 -8.80 0.28 1.60
C PHE A 87 -8.98 0.08 0.10
N HIS A 88 -9.57 1.07 -0.55
CA HIS A 88 -9.57 1.20 -2.01
C HIS A 88 -9.33 2.66 -2.41
N ASN A 89 -8.95 2.84 -3.68
CA ASN A 89 -8.96 4.13 -4.35
C ASN A 89 -10.41 4.61 -4.50
N SER A 90 -10.76 5.73 -3.89
CA SER A 90 -12.12 6.30 -3.88
C SER A 90 -12.23 7.60 -4.68
N GLY A 91 -11.12 8.13 -5.20
CA GLY A 91 -11.05 9.49 -5.73
C GLY A 91 -11.40 9.67 -7.22
N GLY A 92 -11.87 8.63 -7.90
CA GLY A 92 -12.22 8.68 -9.34
C GLY A 92 -11.04 8.92 -10.31
N LYS A 93 -9.81 8.93 -9.79
CA LYS A 93 -8.55 9.03 -10.53
C LYS A 93 -7.52 8.11 -9.89
N PRO A 94 -6.36 7.84 -10.54
CA PRO A 94 -5.34 7.02 -9.92
C PRO A 94 -4.88 7.53 -8.55
N LEU A 95 -4.60 6.59 -7.66
CA LEU A 95 -4.13 6.83 -6.30
C LEU A 95 -2.64 6.48 -6.21
N VAL A 96 -1.86 7.41 -5.66
CA VAL A 96 -0.44 7.23 -5.36
C VAL A 96 -0.22 7.34 -3.86
N LEU A 97 0.36 6.30 -3.27
CA LEU A 97 0.65 6.22 -1.83
C LEU A 97 2.15 6.08 -1.60
N LEU A 98 2.68 6.84 -0.64
CA LEU A 98 3.91 6.45 0.05
C LEU A 98 3.52 5.42 1.12
N ARG A 99 4.31 4.36 1.21
CA ARG A 99 4.30 3.44 2.33
C ARG A 99 5.66 3.49 3.02
N PHE A 100 5.64 3.75 4.31
CA PHE A 100 6.82 3.67 5.16
C PHE A 100 6.58 2.56 6.17
N GLY A 101 7.35 1.48 6.11
CA GLY A 101 7.22 0.33 7.01
C GLY A 101 8.48 0.12 7.84
N ALA A 102 8.30 -0.35 9.07
CA ALA A 102 9.34 -0.81 9.96
C ALA A 102 8.94 -2.20 10.49
N ASP A 103 9.74 -3.21 10.16
CA ASP A 103 9.50 -4.59 10.56
C ASP A 103 10.81 -5.19 11.09
N PRO A 104 11.06 -5.14 12.40
CA PRO A 104 12.30 -5.63 12.99
C PRO A 104 12.40 -7.16 12.89
N ASP A 105 11.27 -7.86 12.88
CA ASP A 105 11.21 -9.32 12.98
C ASP A 105 11.17 -10.00 11.61
N ARG A 106 10.73 -9.28 10.57
CA ARG A 106 10.58 -9.78 9.19
C ARG A 106 9.96 -11.20 9.15
N PRO A 107 8.80 -11.40 9.78
CA PRO A 107 8.20 -12.72 9.87
C PRO A 107 7.85 -13.25 8.48
N GLU A 108 7.81 -14.57 8.36
CA GLU A 108 7.29 -15.23 7.16
C GLU A 108 5.85 -14.79 6.87
N VAL A 109 5.03 -14.62 7.92
CA VAL A 109 3.66 -14.13 7.83
C VAL A 109 3.60 -12.63 8.16
N THR A 110 3.62 -11.82 7.11
CA THR A 110 3.52 -10.35 7.20
C THR A 110 2.09 -9.83 7.30
N ARG A 111 1.10 -10.64 6.91
CA ARG A 111 -0.32 -10.23 6.80
C ARG A 111 -1.24 -11.37 7.21
N THR A 112 -2.23 -11.08 8.05
CA THR A 112 -3.24 -12.05 8.48
C THR A 112 -4.65 -11.57 8.14
N GLY A 113 -5.45 -12.46 7.57
CA GLY A 113 -6.87 -12.23 7.32
C GLY A 113 -7.71 -12.37 8.59
N ILE A 114 -9.02 -12.14 8.46
CA ILE A 114 -9.95 -12.15 9.61
C ILE A 114 -10.07 -13.50 10.32
N THR A 115 -9.73 -14.60 9.65
CA THR A 115 -9.74 -15.95 10.23
C THR A 115 -8.41 -16.33 10.89
N GLY A 116 -7.44 -15.41 10.92
CA GLY A 116 -6.08 -15.66 11.42
C GLY A 116 -5.14 -16.31 10.42
N ASN A 117 -5.63 -16.73 9.26
CA ASN A 117 -4.79 -17.33 8.21
C ASN A 117 -3.95 -16.25 7.48
N PRO A 118 -2.77 -16.60 6.97
CA PRO A 118 -2.00 -15.72 6.09
C PRO A 118 -2.83 -15.22 4.92
N LEU A 119 -2.72 -13.93 4.60
CA LEU A 119 -3.35 -13.33 3.42
C LEU A 119 -2.28 -12.77 2.48
N GLU A 120 -2.00 -13.55 1.44
CA GLU A 120 -0.97 -13.22 0.46
C GLU A 120 -1.30 -11.96 -0.35
N SER A 121 -0.32 -11.07 -0.52
CA SER A 121 -0.58 -9.75 -1.10
C SER A 121 -0.99 -9.78 -2.57
N ARG A 122 -0.45 -10.75 -3.32
CA ARG A 122 -0.68 -10.93 -4.75
C ARG A 122 -1.73 -11.99 -5.06
N SER A 123 -2.49 -12.43 -4.06
CA SER A 123 -3.50 -13.47 -4.24
C SER A 123 -4.82 -12.93 -4.78
N ARG A 124 -5.63 -13.84 -5.32
CA ARG A 124 -7.00 -13.54 -5.75
C ARG A 124 -7.88 -13.13 -4.57
N GLU A 125 -7.69 -13.76 -3.42
CA GLU A 125 -8.40 -13.49 -2.16
C GLU A 125 -8.13 -12.07 -1.67
N ASN A 126 -6.98 -11.48 -2.03
CA ASN A 126 -6.66 -10.09 -1.73
C ASN A 126 -7.02 -9.12 -2.88
N ASN A 127 -7.88 -9.57 -3.81
CA ASN A 127 -8.33 -8.83 -4.99
C ASN A 127 -7.18 -8.25 -5.81
N PHE A 128 -6.09 -9.02 -5.95
CA PHE A 128 -4.93 -8.55 -6.70
C PHE A 128 -5.23 -8.51 -8.20
N VAL A 129 -4.91 -7.38 -8.82
CA VAL A 129 -4.88 -7.18 -10.26
C VAL A 129 -3.48 -6.76 -10.65
N ALA A 130 -2.87 -7.50 -11.58
CA ALA A 130 -1.51 -7.26 -12.03
C ALA A 130 -1.39 -5.87 -12.70
N PRO A 131 -0.28 -5.15 -12.46
CA PRO A 131 -0.08 -3.84 -13.07
C PRO A 131 0.23 -3.98 -14.58
N GLU A 132 -0.35 -3.11 -15.39
CA GLU A 132 0.06 -2.90 -16.80
C GLU A 132 0.61 -1.48 -16.96
N PRO A 133 1.95 -1.30 -16.97
CA PRO A 133 2.56 0.03 -17.12
C PRO A 133 2.29 0.68 -18.48
N ILE A 134 2.19 2.00 -18.48
CA ILE A 134 2.22 2.82 -19.70
C ILE A 134 3.69 3.17 -19.96
N GLU A 135 4.26 2.59 -21.01
CA GLU A 135 5.66 2.81 -21.38
C GLU A 135 5.96 4.31 -21.56
N GLY A 136 7.09 4.76 -21.01
CA GLY A 136 7.52 6.17 -21.09
C GLY A 136 6.72 7.16 -20.22
N SER A 137 5.73 6.71 -19.45
CA SER A 137 4.84 7.59 -18.68
C SER A 137 4.97 7.37 -17.17
N TYR A 138 5.24 8.44 -16.43
CA TYR A 138 5.55 8.38 -15.00
C TYR A 138 4.84 9.45 -14.19
N TRP A 139 4.41 9.06 -13.00
CA TRP A 139 4.12 9.97 -11.91
C TRP A 139 5.41 10.23 -11.11
N SER A 140 5.63 11.47 -10.70
CA SER A 140 6.68 11.87 -9.76
C SER A 140 6.24 13.05 -8.88
N LEU A 141 6.81 13.17 -7.67
CA LEU A 141 6.66 14.35 -6.80
C LEU A 141 7.71 15.42 -7.11
#